data_AF-A0A2W5DI29-F1
#
_entry.id   AF-A0A2W5DI29-F1
#
_cell.length_a   1.000
_cell.length_b   1.000
_cell.length_c   1.000
_cell.angle_alpha   90.00
_cell.angle_beta   90.00
_cell.angle_gamma   90.00
#
_symmetry.space_group_name_H-M   'P 1'
#
loop_
_entity.id
_entity.type
_entity.pdbx_description
1 polymer ?
#
loop_
_entity_poly.entity_id
_entity_poly.type
_entity_poly.pdbx_seq_one_letter_code
_entity_poly.pdbx_strand_id
1 'polypeptide(L)' 'MYPDPKRVRDNRITLRLDDYEYELIQALANYQGDQPSTLARELLLREAQEVLNNASSVSSRLA' A
#
# COMPACT_ATOMS: atom_id res chain seq x y z
N MET A 1 -3.33 -26.50 -8.77
CA MET A 1 -2.75 -26.18 -7.44
C MET A 1 -3.64 -25.11 -6.84
N TYR A 2 -4.23 -25.32 -5.66
CA TYR A 2 -5.11 -24.31 -5.06
C TYR A 2 -4.28 -23.09 -4.63
N PRO A 3 -4.75 -21.86 -4.89
CA PRO A 3 -4.13 -20.68 -4.29
C PRO A 3 -4.18 -20.82 -2.77
N ASP A 4 -3.09 -20.48 -2.09
CA ASP A 4 -3.05 -20.38 -0.63
C ASP A 4 -4.25 -19.52 -0.18
N PRO A 5 -5.18 -20.07 0.62
CA PRO A 5 -6.38 -19.35 1.06
C PRO A 5 -6.06 -18.02 1.73
N LYS A 6 -4.89 -17.90 2.37
CA LYS A 6 -4.45 -16.65 3.04
C LYS A 6 -4.05 -15.54 2.06
N ARG A 7 -3.81 -15.87 0.79
CA ARG A 7 -3.48 -14.89 -0.27
C ARG A 7 -4.72 -14.33 -0.94
N VAL A 8 -5.89 -14.89 -0.67
CA VAL A 8 -7.17 -14.33 -1.14
C VAL A 8 -7.41 -13.00 -0.41
N ARG A 9 -7.71 -11.96 -1.17
CA ARG A 9 -7.80 -10.58 -0.68
C ARG A 9 -9.20 -10.28 -0.13
N ASP A 10 -9.60 -10.99 0.92
CA ASP A 10 -10.96 -10.88 1.49
C ASP A 10 -11.08 -9.80 2.57
N ASN A 11 -9.96 -9.36 3.14
CA ASN A 11 -9.94 -8.37 4.22
C ASN A 11 -10.01 -6.95 3.65
N ARG A 12 -11.12 -6.25 3.93
CA ARG A 12 -11.35 -4.87 3.47
C ARG A 12 -10.84 -3.84 4.47
N ILE A 13 -10.10 -2.85 3.97
CA ILE A 13 -9.74 -1.61 4.68
C ILE A 13 -10.34 -0.44 3.89
N THR A 14 -10.96 0.51 4.58
CA THR A 14 -11.56 1.71 3.95
C THR A 14 -10.78 2.95 4.36
N LEU A 15 -10.39 3.76 3.38
CA LEU A 15 -9.73 5.04 3.57
C LEU A 15 -10.72 6.16 3.22
N ARG A 16 -10.63 7.27 3.94
CA ARG A 16 -11.28 8.53 3.55
C ARG A 16 -10.17 9.45 3.08
N LEU A 17 -10.30 9.92 1.85
CA LEU A 17 -9.41 10.86 1.22
C LEU A 17 -10.16 12.17 1.04
N ASP A 18 -9.45 13.28 1.09
CA ASP A 18 -9.99 14.54 0.60
C ASP A 18 -10.07 14.55 -0.94
N ASP A 19 -10.65 15.61 -1.50
CA ASP A 19 -10.87 15.71 -2.93
C ASP A 19 -9.55 15.75 -3.72
N TYR A 20 -8.50 16.40 -3.20
CA TYR A 20 -7.21 16.50 -3.88
C TYR A 20 -6.43 15.19 -3.85
N GLU A 21 -6.43 14.52 -2.69
CA GLU A 21 -5.84 13.20 -2.51
C GLU A 21 -6.50 12.18 -3.43
N TYR A 22 -7.84 12.22 -3.52
CA TYR A 22 -8.59 11.33 -4.40
C TYR A 22 -8.27 11.60 -5.88
N GLU A 23 -8.29 12.86 -6.31
CA GLU A 23 -7.96 13.24 -7.69
C GLU A 23 -6.53 12.83 -8.08
N LEU A 24 -5.57 13.00 -7.17
CA LEU A 24 -4.18 12.59 -7.40
C LEU A 24 -4.05 11.08 -7.62
N ILE A 25 -4.64 10.28 -6.72
CA ILE A 25 -4.60 8.82 -6.82
C ILE A 25 -5.31 8.36 -8.10
N GLN A 26 -6.44 8.98 -8.45
CA GLN A 26 -7.17 8.67 -9.68
C GLN A 26 -6.34 9.00 -10.93
N ALA A 27 -5.67 10.15 -10.95
CA ALA A 27 -4.82 10.56 -12.07
C ALA A 27 -3.63 9.61 -12.27
N LEU A 28 -2.97 9.20 -11.18
CA LEU A 28 -1.88 8.23 -11.23
C LEU A 28 -2.34 6.86 -11.71
N ALA A 29 -3.48 6.39 -11.22
CA ALA A 29 -4.07 5.12 -11.65
C ALA A 29 -4.38 5.15 -13.16
N ASN A 30 -4.99 6.24 -13.64
CA ASN A 30 -5.28 6.44 -15.06
C ASN A 30 -4.02 6.46 -15.92
N TYR A 31 -2.95 7.11 -15.45
CA TYR A 31 -1.67 7.19 -16.15
C TYR A 31 -1.01 5.81 -16.31
N GLN A 32 -1.09 4.98 -15.27
CA GLN A 32 -0.48 3.66 -15.26
C GLN A 32 -1.37 2.57 -15.90
N GLY A 33 -2.67 2.84 -16.07
CA GLY A 33 -3.65 1.87 -16.56
C GLY A 33 -4.13 0.88 -15.50
N ASP A 34 -3.99 1.22 -14.22
CA ASP A 34 -4.32 0.38 -13.08
C ASP A 34 -5.59 0.85 -12.36
N GLN A 35 -6.14 0.01 -11.48
CA GLN A 35 -7.24 0.41 -10.60
C GLN A 35 -6.73 1.23 -9.40
N PRO A 36 -7.40 2.33 -9.01
CA PRO A 36 -7.00 3.17 -7.88
C PRO A 36 -6.78 2.40 -6.57
N SER A 37 -7.63 1.41 -6.28
CA SER A 37 -7.51 0.55 -5.10
C SER A 37 -6.28 -0.35 -5.11
N THR A 38 -5.88 -0.83 -6.29
CA THR A 38 -4.67 -1.65 -6.45
C THR A 38 -3.43 -0.79 -6.23
N LEU A 39 -3.38 0.38 -6.87
CA LEU A 39 -2.30 1.35 -6.70
C LEU A 39 -2.16 1.79 -5.23
N ALA A 40 -3.27 2.18 -4.60
CA ALA A 40 -3.26 2.61 -3.21
C ALA A 40 -2.73 1.51 -2.26
N ARG A 41 -3.09 0.25 -2.51
CA ARG A 41 -2.59 -0.89 -1.73
C ARG A 41 -1.08 -1.08 -1.92
N GLU A 42 -0.58 -0.96 -3.14
CA GLU A 42 0.85 -1.11 -3.42
C GLU A 42 1.67 -0.02 -2.75
N LEU A 43 1.23 1.23 -2.86
CA LEU A 43 1.85 2.37 -2.19
C LEU A 43 1.88 2.18 -0.67
N LEU A 44 0.75 1.77 -0.07
CA LEU A 44 0.65 1.51 1.36
C LEU A 44 1.63 0.43 1.81
N LEU A 45 1.70 -0.69 1.10
CA LEU A 45 2.59 -1.79 1.47
C LEU A 45 4.07 -1.44 1.27
N ARG A 46 4.39 -0.66 0.23
CA ARG A 46 5.74 -0.15 0.01
C ARG A 46 6.18 0.73 1.17
N GLU A 47 5.35 1.71 1.55
CA GLU A 47 5.64 2.61 2.66
C GLU A 47 5.75 1.85 3.99
N ALA A 48 4.83 0.91 4.26
CA ALA A 48 4.90 0.08 5.46
C ALA A 48 6.21 -0.71 5.54
N GLN A 49 6.71 -1.22 4.42
CA GLN A 49 7.99 -1.92 4.36
C GLN A 49 9.17 -0.97 4.63
N GLU A 50 9.14 0.25 4.06
CA GLU A 50 10.16 1.27 4.31
C GLU A 50 10.20 1.69 5.79
N VAL A 51 9.04 1.92 6.41
CA VAL A 51 8.93 2.24 7.85
C VAL A 51 9.50 1.11 8.71
N LEU A 52 9.18 -0.15 8.41
CA LEU A 52 9.72 -1.32 9.12
C LEU A 52 11.24 -1.45 8.97
N ASN A 53 11.77 -1.21 7.77
CA ASN A 53 13.20 -1.24 7.51
C ASN A 53 13.92 -0.12 8.28
N ASN A 54 13.35 1.08 8.31
CA ASN A 54 13.92 2.20 9.05
C ASN A 54 13.90 1.94 10.56
N ALA A 55 12.79 1.43 11.10
CA ALA A 55 12.68 1.09 12.52
C ALA A 55 13.68 0.01 12.97
N SER A 56 13.88 -1.02 12.15
CA SER A 56 14.87 -2.08 12.43
C SER A 56 16.31 -1.56 12.36
N SER A 57 16.61 -0.64 11.44
CA SER A 57 17.95 -0.02 11.32
C SER A 57 18.35 0.88 12.50
N VAL A 58 17.37 1.50 13.16
CA VAL A 58 17.61 2.34 14.37
C VAL A 58 17.90 1.44 15.58
N SER A 59 17.18 0.32 15.71
CA SER A 59 17.38 -0.62 16.82
C SER A 59 18.73 -1.32 16.76
N SER A 60 19.31 -1.54 15.57
CA SER A 60 20.64 -2.14 15.42
C SER A 60 21.81 -1.20 15.70
N ARG A 61 21.59 0.13 15.73
CA ARG A 61 22.65 1.12 16.02
C ARG A 61 22.82 1.43 17.52
N LEU A 62 21.89 0.95 18.35
CA LEU A 62 21.90 1.14 19.80
C LEU A 62 22.45 -0.07 20.57
N ALA A 63 23.02 -1.05 19.87
CA ALA A 63 23.63 -2.26 20.45
C ALA A 63 25.15 -2.28 20.23
#